data_AF-A0A4U6S251-F1
#
_entry.id   AF-A0A4U6S251-F1
#
_cell.length_a   1.000
_cell.length_b   1.000
_cell.length_c   1.000
_cell.angle_alpha   90.00
_cell.angle_beta   90.00
_cell.angle_gamma   90.00
#
_symmetry.space_group_name_H-M   'P 1'
#
loop_
_entity.id
_entity.type
_entity.pdbx_description
1 polymer ?
#
loop_
_entity_poly.entity_id
_entity_poly.type
_entity_poly.pdbx_seq_one_letter_code
_entity_poly.pdbx_strand_id
1 'polypeptide(L)'
;MSIRSTILAAAFTLASLGAAHASPLRPIEGRSIHLGDLSGVVYYTVEPDGYRVVTTLAQGEAGTPVRFVSVLSPGQRALLSTPNQAGALEISRNGDNLTLRRSGALSN
;
A
#
# COMPACT_ATOMS: atom_id res chain seq x y z
N MET A 1 39.91 -37.90 30.40
CA MET A 1 39.49 -36.99 29.31
C MET A 1 38.17 -37.54 28.77
N SER A 2 37.03 -37.07 29.30
CA SER A 2 35.70 -37.67 29.07
C SER A 2 34.82 -36.79 28.20
N ILE A 3 33.96 -37.45 27.43
CA ILE A 3 33.34 -37.02 26.19
C ILE A 3 32.11 -36.14 26.43
N ARG A 4 32.10 -35.01 25.72
CA ARG A 4 30.99 -34.31 25.02
C ARG A 4 29.56 -34.64 25.46
N SER A 5 28.80 -33.59 25.82
CA SER A 5 27.39 -33.49 25.46
C SER A 5 26.91 -32.04 25.51
N THR A 6 26.99 -31.34 24.39
CA THR A 6 26.32 -30.04 24.18
C THR A 6 24.99 -30.31 23.48
N ILE A 7 23.89 -30.31 24.23
CA ILE A 7 22.53 -30.35 23.70
C ILE A 7 22.20 -28.93 23.23
N LEU A 8 22.18 -28.72 21.92
CA LEU A 8 21.72 -27.46 21.31
C LEU A 8 20.21 -27.57 21.08
N ALA A 9 19.41 -26.96 21.94
CA ALA A 9 17.97 -26.83 21.75
C ALA A 9 17.68 -25.73 20.71
N ALA A 10 17.37 -26.11 19.48
CA ALA A 10 16.92 -25.17 18.45
C ALA A 10 15.43 -24.86 18.65
N ALA A 11 15.13 -23.76 19.34
CA ALA A 11 13.77 -23.22 19.42
C ALA A 11 13.44 -22.51 18.10
N PHE A 12 12.61 -23.15 17.26
CA PHE A 12 12.01 -22.50 16.09
C PHE A 12 10.94 -21.51 16.56
N THR A 13 11.28 -20.23 16.63
CA THR A 13 10.29 -19.16 16.78
C THR A 13 9.56 -18.99 15.45
N LEU A 14 8.34 -19.52 15.34
CA LEU A 14 7.42 -19.15 14.26
C LEU A 14 7.06 -17.68 14.44
N ALA A 15 7.87 -16.78 13.87
CA ALA A 15 7.44 -15.42 13.63
C ALA A 15 6.22 -15.49 12.70
N SER A 16 5.04 -15.15 13.24
CA SER A 16 3.83 -14.94 12.46
C SER A 16 4.08 -13.80 11.48
N LEU A 17 4.54 -14.15 10.28
CA LEU A 17 4.55 -13.27 9.13
C LEU A 17 3.09 -12.92 8.83
N GLY A 18 2.60 -11.85 9.45
CA GLY A 18 1.32 -11.27 9.09
C GLY A 18 1.36 -10.98 7.60
N ALA A 19 0.57 -11.71 6.81
CA ALA A 19 0.48 -11.49 5.38
C ALA A 19 0.08 -10.03 5.16
N ALA A 20 0.99 -9.24 4.58
CA ALA A 20 0.66 -7.88 4.17
C ALA A 20 -0.38 -7.98 3.05
N HIS A 21 -1.66 -7.88 3.41
CA HIS A 21 -2.78 -7.98 2.48
C HIS A 21 -2.81 -6.75 1.57
N ALA A 22 -2.05 -6.79 0.48
CA ALA A 22 -2.17 -5.85 -0.61
C ALA A 22 -3.35 -6.31 -1.47
N SER A 23 -4.45 -5.55 -1.47
CA SER A 23 -5.60 -5.94 -2.28
C SER A 23 -5.38 -5.52 -3.73
N PRO A 24 -5.52 -6.44 -4.70
CA PRO A 24 -5.40 -6.10 -6.11
C PRO A 24 -6.58 -5.22 -6.54
N LEU A 25 -6.30 -4.29 -7.44
CA LEU A 25 -7.27 -3.43 -8.11
C LEU A 25 -7.31 -3.83 -9.58
N ARG A 26 -8.50 -3.98 -10.17
CA ARG A 26 -8.66 -4.24 -11.61
C ARG A 26 -8.71 -2.92 -12.39
N PRO A 27 -8.39 -2.91 -13.70
CA PRO A 27 -8.54 -1.72 -14.52
C PRO A 27 -9.99 -1.21 -14.45
N ILE A 28 -10.18 0.11 -14.48
CA ILE A 28 -11.45 0.84 -14.35
C ILE A 28 -12.24 0.61 -13.04
N GLU A 29 -11.79 -0.30 -12.17
CA GLU A 29 -12.39 -0.51 -10.86
C GLU A 29 -12.06 0.68 -9.96
N GLY A 30 -13.12 1.37 -9.51
CA GLY A 30 -13.00 2.37 -8.45
C GLY A 30 -12.94 1.70 -7.08
N ARG A 31 -11.94 2.04 -6.29
CA ARG A 31 -11.83 1.62 -4.90
C ARG A 31 -11.87 2.80 -3.94
N SER A 32 -12.80 2.72 -2.99
CA SER A 32 -12.85 3.66 -1.87
C SER A 32 -11.62 3.53 -1.00
N ILE A 33 -11.04 4.66 -0.63
CA ILE A 33 -9.87 4.77 0.23
C ILE A 33 -10.11 5.83 1.30
N HIS A 34 -9.44 5.64 2.42
CA HIS A 34 -9.38 6.60 3.52
C HIS A 34 -7.91 6.84 3.86
N LEU A 35 -7.53 8.11 4.01
CA LEU A 35 -6.19 8.57 4.31
C LEU A 35 -6.27 9.66 5.39
N GLY A 36 -6.25 9.25 6.66
CA GLY A 36 -6.64 10.12 7.77
C GLY A 36 -8.09 10.55 7.61
N ASP A 37 -8.34 11.86 7.69
CA ASP A 37 -9.68 12.47 7.55
C ASP A 37 -10.12 12.64 6.09
N LEU A 38 -9.25 12.32 5.13
CA LEU A 38 -9.57 12.37 3.71
C LEU A 38 -10.18 11.04 3.27
N SER A 39 -11.27 11.12 2.53
CA SER A 39 -11.91 9.98 1.89
C SER A 39 -11.96 10.20 0.39
N GLY A 40 -12.00 9.12 -0.37
CA GLY A 40 -12.10 9.26 -1.81
C GLY A 40 -11.96 7.94 -2.55
N VAL A 41 -11.61 8.05 -3.83
CA VAL A 41 -11.58 6.90 -4.75
C VAL A 41 -10.28 6.90 -5.52
N VAL A 42 -9.71 5.71 -5.69
CA VAL A 42 -8.61 5.44 -6.62
C VAL A 42 -9.09 4.48 -7.70
N TYR A 43 -8.67 4.73 -8.93
CA TYR A 43 -8.82 3.81 -10.06
C TYR A 43 -7.63 3.95 -11.00
N TYR A 44 -7.50 3.03 -11.95
CA TYR A 44 -6.52 3.17 -13.01
C TYR A 44 -7.04 2.74 -14.38
N THR A 45 -6.40 3.26 -15.41
CA THR A 45 -6.53 2.83 -16.80
C THR A 45 -5.20 2.27 -17.28
N VAL A 46 -5.27 1.35 -18.24
CA VAL A 46 -4.09 0.87 -18.97
C VAL A 46 -3.87 1.79 -20.16
N GLU A 47 -2.75 2.48 -20.21
CA GLU A 47 -2.36 3.40 -21.28
C GLU A 47 -1.04 2.95 -21.92
N PRO A 48 -0.72 3.40 -23.15
CA PRO A 48 0.53 3.01 -23.82
C PRO A 48 1.78 3.30 -22.99
N ASP A 49 1.76 4.42 -22.25
CA ASP A 49 2.91 4.89 -21.47
C ASP A 49 2.97 4.28 -20.06
N GLY A 50 1.97 3.49 -19.66
CA GLY A 50 1.91 2.84 -18.36
C GLY A 50 0.51 2.77 -17.77
N TYR A 51 0.42 2.47 -16.46
CA TYR A 51 -0.87 2.49 -15.77
C TYR A 51 -1.13 3.90 -15.26
N ARG A 52 -2.11 4.59 -15.83
CA ARG A 52 -2.53 5.91 -15.36
C ARG A 52 -3.43 5.73 -14.15
N VAL A 53 -2.88 6.01 -12.98
CA VAL A 53 -3.58 5.96 -11.71
C VAL A 53 -4.15 7.34 -11.39
N VAL A 54 -5.42 7.37 -11.02
CA VAL A 54 -6.11 8.58 -10.59
C VAL A 54 -6.64 8.36 -9.18
N THR A 55 -6.21 9.21 -8.26
CA THR A 55 -6.69 9.23 -6.89
C THR A 55 -7.33 10.58 -6.60
N THR A 56 -8.60 10.58 -6.20
CA THR A 56 -9.32 11.80 -5.82
C THR A 56 -9.69 11.71 -4.35
N LEU A 57 -9.35 12.75 -3.57
CA LEU A 57 -9.54 12.81 -2.12
C LEU A 57 -10.25 14.11 -1.74
N ALA A 58 -11.10 14.07 -0.73
CA ALA A 58 -11.73 15.24 -0.13
C ALA A 58 -11.92 15.02 1.38
N GLN A 59 -12.00 16.11 2.15
CA GLN A 59 -12.37 16.07 3.56
C GLN A 59 -13.90 16.19 3.69
N GLY A 60 -14.58 15.06 3.90
CA GLY A 60 -16.05 15.00 3.91
C GLY A 60 -16.69 15.41 2.58
N GLU A 61 -18.02 15.59 2.58
CA GLU A 61 -18.78 15.91 1.37
C GLU A 61 -18.59 17.35 0.87
N ALA A 62 -18.36 18.30 1.79
CA ALA A 62 -18.20 19.72 1.46
C ALA A 62 -16.74 20.13 1.22
N GLY A 63 -15.77 19.23 1.46
CA GLY A 63 -14.35 19.51 1.26
C GLY A 63 -14.03 19.70 -0.22
N THR A 64 -13.12 20.62 -0.54
CA THR A 64 -12.63 20.81 -1.92
C THR A 64 -11.85 19.55 -2.36
N PRO A 65 -12.26 18.88 -3.45
CA PRO A 65 -11.56 17.68 -3.91
C PRO A 65 -10.17 17.99 -4.48
N VAL A 66 -9.19 17.16 -4.14
CA VAL A 66 -7.86 17.16 -4.73
C VAL A 66 -7.66 15.88 -5.54
N ARG A 67 -7.21 16.03 -6.80
CA ARG A 67 -6.94 14.91 -7.70
C ARG A 67 -5.44 14.78 -7.95
N PHE A 68 -4.92 13.60 -7.65
CA PHE A 68 -3.56 13.18 -7.96
C PHE A 68 -3.59 12.23 -9.17
N VAL A 69 -2.69 12.47 -10.12
CA VAL A 69 -2.53 11.62 -11.30
C VAL A 69 -1.07 11.22 -11.41
N SER A 70 -0.82 9.92 -11.57
CA SER A 70 0.49 9.38 -11.87
C SER A 70 0.41 8.32 -12.96
N VAL A 71 1.49 8.13 -13.70
CA VAL A 71 1.64 7.02 -14.66
C VAL A 71 2.71 6.10 -14.09
N LEU A 72 2.36 4.84 -13.87
CA LEU A 72 3.26 3.84 -13.29
C LEU A 72 3.72 2.82 -14.35
N SER A 73 5.02 2.80 -14.59
CA SER A 73 5.71 1.69 -15.27
C SER A 73 5.78 0.46 -14.37
N PRO A 74 6.02 -0.75 -14.91
CA PRO A 74 6.21 -1.94 -14.09
C PRO A 74 7.31 -1.75 -13.04
N GLY A 75 7.01 -2.11 -11.78
CA GLY A 75 7.93 -1.96 -10.64
C GLY A 75 7.91 -0.58 -9.97
N GLN A 76 7.18 0.39 -10.52
CA GLN A 76 7.05 1.71 -9.91
C GLN A 76 5.91 1.77 -8.89
N ARG A 77 6.04 2.76 -8.00
CA ARG A 77 5.06 3.05 -6.96
C ARG A 77 4.88 4.55 -6.75
N ALA A 78 3.69 4.93 -6.31
CA ALA A 78 3.37 6.26 -5.80
C ALA A 78 3.01 6.17 -4.32
N LEU A 79 3.42 7.15 -3.53
CA LEU A 79 3.10 7.26 -2.11
C LEU A 79 2.36 8.58 -1.88
N LEU A 80 1.14 8.50 -1.36
CA LEU A 80 0.36 9.65 -0.90
C LEU A 80 0.34 9.65 0.62
N SER A 81 0.72 10.76 1.23
CA SER A 81 0.73 10.96 2.68
C SER A 81 0.09 12.28 3.06
N THR A 82 -0.30 12.39 4.32
CA THR A 82 -0.75 13.65 4.92
C THR A 82 0.31 14.17 5.91
N PRO A 83 0.37 15.49 6.18
CA PRO A 83 1.41 16.09 7.02
C PRO A 83 1.59 15.45 8.40
N ASN A 84 0.51 14.95 9.02
CA ASN A 84 0.56 14.39 10.38
C ASN A 84 0.88 12.88 10.43
N GLN A 85 1.27 12.26 9.31
CA GLN A 85 1.55 10.81 9.19
C GLN A 85 0.47 9.87 9.75
N ALA A 86 -0.78 10.34 9.92
CA ALA A 86 -1.89 9.52 10.41
C ALA A 86 -2.21 8.33 9.50
N GLY A 87 -1.68 8.36 8.26
CA GLY A 87 -1.56 7.20 7.38
C GLY A 87 -0.82 7.57 6.10
N ALA A 88 -0.40 6.54 5.36
CA ALA A 88 0.10 6.68 4.00
C ALA A 88 -0.58 5.64 3.10
N LEU A 89 -0.86 6.02 1.85
CA LEU A 89 -1.34 5.13 0.81
C LEU A 89 -0.23 4.90 -0.21
N GLU A 90 0.28 3.68 -0.26
CA GLU A 90 1.18 3.21 -1.30
C GLU A 90 0.38 2.51 -2.40
N ILE A 91 0.66 2.92 -3.64
CA ILE A 91 0.07 2.38 -4.86
C ILE A 91 1.22 1.83 -5.68
N SER A 92 1.27 0.52 -5.86
CA SER A 92 2.40 -0.16 -6.51
C SER A 92 1.93 -0.98 -7.70
N ARG A 93 2.66 -0.88 -8.81
CA ARG A 93 2.48 -1.72 -9.98
C ARG A 93 3.52 -2.85 -9.97
N ASN A 94 3.07 -4.08 -9.80
CA ASN A 94 3.88 -5.28 -9.84
C ASN A 94 3.55 -6.08 -11.10
N GLY A 95 4.30 -5.86 -12.18
CA GLY A 95 3.96 -6.37 -13.51
C GLY A 95 2.61 -5.80 -13.98
N ASP A 96 1.61 -6.66 -14.10
CA ASP A 96 0.26 -6.28 -14.52
C ASP A 96 -0.72 -6.07 -13.36
N ASN A 97 -0.26 -6.28 -12.13
CA ASN A 97 -1.09 -6.10 -10.95
C ASN A 97 -0.86 -4.72 -10.34
N LEU A 98 -1.94 -3.97 -10.13
CA LEU A 98 -1.92 -2.80 -9.27
C LEU A 98 -2.40 -3.21 -7.87
N THR A 99 -1.61 -2.87 -6.86
CA THR A 99 -1.93 -3.16 -5.46
C THR A 99 -1.96 -1.89 -4.63
N LEU A 100 -2.86 -1.86 -3.66
CA LEU A 100 -3.00 -0.76 -2.71
C LEU A 100 -2.60 -1.24 -1.32
N ARG A 101 -1.68 -0.52 -0.69
CA ARG A 101 -1.24 -0.78 0.68
C ARG A 101 -1.37 0.48 1.52
N ARG A 102 -2.03 0.35 2.66
CA ARG A 102 -2.10 1.40 3.68
C ARG A 102 -1.05 1.11 4.73
N SER A 103 -0.27 2.10 5.14
CA SER A 103 0.35 2.05 6.47
C SER A 103 -0.56 2.79 7.44
N GLY A 104 -0.82 2.20 8.61
CA GLY A 104 -1.32 2.97 9.75
C GLY A 104 -0.31 4.04 10.14
N ALA A 105 -0.67 4.90 11.11
CA ALA A 105 0.27 5.82 11.72
C ALA A 105 1.55 5.05 12.08
N LEU A 106 2.70 5.52 11.58
CA LEU A 106 3.98 4.96 12.00
C LEU A 106 4.12 5.27 13.48
N SER A 107 3.95 4.27 14.34
CA SER A 107 4.40 4.38 15.72
C SER A 107 5.92 4.50 15.67
N ASN A 108 6.43 5.70 15.95
CA ASN A 108 7.85 5.89 16.26
C ASN A 108 8.15 5.34 17.65
#